data_AF-A0A3D1KWR8-F1
#
_entry.id   AF-A0A3D1KWR8-F1
#
_cell.length_a   1.000
_cell.length_b   1.000
_cell.length_c   1.000
_cell.angle_alpha   90.00
_cell.angle_beta   90.00
_cell.angle_gamma   90.00
#
_symmetry.space_group_name_H-M   'P 1'
#
loop_
_entity.id
_entity.type
_entity.pdbx_description
1 polymer ?
#
loop_
_entity_poly.entity_id
_entity_poly.type
_entity_poly.pdbx_seq_one_letter_code
_entity_poly.pdbx_strand_id
1 'polypeptide(L)' 'MNLTIFGGTAETGILVIKKALEAEYRVTAFARNPAKISFQDKILKS' A
#
# COMPACT_ATOMS: atom_id res chain seq x y z
N MET A 1 -11.49 -0.69 8.04
CA MET A 1 -10.63 0.32 8.72
C MET A 1 -9.89 1.14 7.67
N ASN A 2 -9.47 2.38 7.98
CA ASN A 2 -8.66 3.22 7.09
C ASN A 2 -7.22 3.31 7.63
N LEU A 3 -6.23 2.92 6.84
CA LEU A 3 -4.82 2.90 7.20
C LEU A 3 -4.01 3.84 6.32
N THR A 4 -3.22 4.71 6.92
CA THR A 4 -2.24 5.53 6.21
C THR A 4 -0.84 5.00 6.46
N ILE A 5 -0.09 4.70 5.40
CA ILE A 5 1.24 4.09 5.47
C ILE A 5 2.26 5.05 4.88
N PHE A 6 3.21 5.48 5.70
CA PHE A 6 4.39 6.23 5.26
C PHE A 6 5.52 5.26 4.92
N GLY A 7 6.25 5.52 3.83
CA GLY A 7 7.31 4.61 3.38
C GLY A 7 6.78 3.37 2.64
N GLY A 8 5.58 3.45 2.06
CA GLY A 8 4.92 2.34 1.35
C GLY A 8 5.67 1.80 0.12
N THR A 9 6.77 2.44 -0.31
CA THR A 9 7.61 1.99 -1.43
C THR A 9 8.77 1.09 -1.00
N ALA A 10 9.08 1.01 0.30
CA ALA A 10 10.11 0.10 0.81
C ALA A 10 9.57 -1.34 0.85
N GLU A 11 10.45 -2.33 0.87
CA GLU A 11 10.06 -3.75 0.87
C GLU A 11 9.10 -4.09 2.03
N THR A 12 9.42 -3.64 3.25
CA THR A 12 8.53 -3.80 4.41
C THR A 12 7.22 -3.03 4.24
N GLY A 13 7.27 -1.81 3.69
CA GLY A 13 6.06 -1.01 3.43
C GLY A 13 5.10 -1.71 2.46
N ILE A 14 5.65 -2.32 1.41
CA ILE A 14 4.88 -3.13 0.44
C ILE A 14 4.23 -4.33 1.13
N LEU A 15 4.96 -5.05 1.99
CA LEU A 15 4.41 -6.19 2.74
C LEU A 15 3.27 -5.77 3.68
N VAL A 16 3.41 -4.63 4.35
CA VAL A 16 2.35 -4.08 5.22
C VAL A 16 1.11 -3.73 4.41
N ILE A 17 1.28 -3.08 3.24
CA ILE A 17 0.14 -2.76 2.37
C ILE A 17 -0.58 -4.03 1.93
N LYS A 18 0.15 -5.06 1.48
CA LYS A 18 -0.45 -6.35 1.06
C LYS A 18 -1.30 -6.98 2.17
N LYS A 19 -0.72 -7.11 3.37
CA LYS A 19 -1.46 -7.68 4.52
C LYS A 19 -2.67 -6.83 4.92
N ALA A 20 -2.58 -5.52 4.79
CA ALA A 20 -3.71 -4.63 5.07
C ALA A 20 -4.83 -4.78 4.04
N LEU A 21 -4.50 -4.96 2.76
CA LEU A 21 -5.48 -5.21 1.70
C LEU A 21 -6.13 -6.59 1.82
N GLU A 22 -5.36 -7.62 2.17
CA GLU A 22 -5.87 -8.98 2.48
C GLU A 22 -6.85 -8.97 3.65
N ALA A 23 -6.63 -8.08 4.63
CA ALA A 23 -7.53 -7.87 5.77
C ALA A 23 -8.73 -6.95 5.44
N GLU A 24 -8.99 -6.65 4.17
CA GLU A 24 -10.06 -5.77 3.68
C GLU A 24 -10.03 -4.35 4.25
N TYR A 25 -8.84 -3.86 4.60
CA TYR A 25 -8.66 -2.47 5.00
C TYR A 25 -8.51 -1.55 3.79
N ARG A 26 -9.00 -0.32 3.91
CA ARG A 26 -8.71 0.75 2.96
C ARG A 26 -7.35 1.34 3.29
N VAL A 27 -6.46 1.39 2.30
CA VAL A 27 -5.06 1.83 2.50
C VAL A 27 -4.78 3.08 1.68
N THR A 28 -4.13 4.05 2.30
CA THR A 28 -3.52 5.21 1.65
C THR A 28 -2.01 5.15 1.87
N ALA A 29 -1.24 4.91 0.82
CA ALA A 29 0.22 4.88 0.90
C ALA A 29 0.80 6.23 0.48
N PHE A 30 1.61 6.84 1.36
CA PHE A 30 2.33 8.07 1.04
C PHE A 30 3.70 7.71 0.46
N ALA A 31 3.88 8.00 -0.83
CA ALA A 31 5.06 7.66 -1.60
C ALA A 31 5.59 8.88 -2.36
N ARG A 32 6.92 9.11 -2.31
CA ARG A 32 7.56 10.16 -3.12
C ARG A 32 7.52 9.85 -4.62
N ASN A 33 7.57 8.56 -4.96
CA ASN A 33 7.41 8.08 -6.33
C ASN A 33 6.47 6.85 -6.29
N PRO A 34 5.15 7.04 -6.53
CA PRO A 34 4.17 5.96 -6.51
C PRO A 34 4.45 4.84 -7.52
N ALA A 35 5.15 5.13 -8.63
CA ALA A 35 5.50 4.11 -9.63
C ALA A 35 6.42 3.00 -9.08
N LYS A 36 7.03 3.19 -7.90
CA LYS A 36 7.79 2.14 -7.20
C LYS A 36 6.91 1.11 -6.48
N ILE A 37 5.61 1.33 -6.39
CA ILE A 37 4.65 0.37 -5.84
C ILE A 37 4.28 -0.60 -6.97
N SER A 38 5.06 -1.67 -7.13
CA SER A 38 4.98 -2.56 -8.30
C SER A 38 4.10 -3.79 -8.08
N PHE A 39 2.92 -3.63 -7.47
CA PHE A 39 1.96 -4.74 -7.34
C PHE A 39 0.54 -4.28 -7.69
N GLN A 40 -0.20 -5.16 -8.35
CA GLN A 40 -1.62 -4.97 -8.65
C GLN A 40 -2.44 -5.71 -7.62
N ASP A 41 -3.38 -4.98 -7.03
CA ASP A 41 -4.37 -5.49 -6.09
C ASP A 41 -5.71 -4.85 -6.47
N LYS A 42 -6.83 -5.55 -6.29
CA LYS A 42 -8.16 -5.10 -6.78
C LYS A 42 -8.56 -3.72 -6.23
N ILE A 43 -7.96 -3.30 -5.12
CA ILE A 43 -8.34 -2.13 -4.34
C ILE A 43 -7.32 -0.97 -4.48
N LEU A 44 -6.22 -1.17 -5.20
CA LEU A 44 -5.22 -0.11 -5.39
C LEU A 44 -5.70 0.90 -6.44
N LYS A 45 -6.07 2.11 -5.99
CA LYS A 45 -6.19 3.29 -6.85
C LYS A 45 -4.90 4.10 -6.71
N SER A 46 -4.12 4.13 -7.78
CA SER A 46 -2.88 4.93 -7.91
C SER A 46 -3.20 6.40 -8.12
#